data_AF-A0A081FTM7-F1
#
_entry.id   AF-A0A081FTM7-F1
#
_cell.length_a   1.000
_cell.length_b   1.000
_cell.length_c   1.000
_cell.angle_alpha   90.00
_cell.angle_beta   90.00
_cell.angle_gamma   90.00
#
_symmetry.space_group_name_H-M   'P 1'
#
loop_
_entity.id
_entity.type
_entity.pdbx_description
1 polymer ?
#
loop_
_entity_poly.entity_id
_entity_poly.type
_entity_poly.pdbx_seq_one_letter_code
_entity_poly.pdbx_strand_id
1 'polypeptide(L)' 'MSIPEQWQALAREHKLDLVVCIAAAVRRGLINEHEAGRYKKAHWNLAEQFELSGLGQLVEACIQSDRVVTFGGRS' A
#
# COMPACT_ATOMS: atom_id res chain seq x y z
N MET A 1 5.55 18.64 -5.65
CA MET A 1 4.82 17.62 -4.89
C MET A 1 4.61 16.41 -5.79
N SER A 2 5.15 15.26 -5.43
CA SER A 2 5.01 14.00 -6.17
C SER A 2 3.64 13.35 -5.91
N ILE A 3 3.23 12.36 -6.72
CA ILE A 3 1.97 11.64 -6.51
C ILE A 3 1.92 10.92 -5.15
N PRO A 4 2.97 10.22 -4.70
CA PRO A 4 2.98 9.63 -3.36
C PRO A 4 2.77 10.65 -2.24
N GLU A 5 3.40 11.84 -2.32
CA GLU A 5 3.24 12.92 -1.34
C GLU A 5 1.80 13.43 -1.26
N GLN A 6 1.09 13.49 -2.40
CA GLN A 6 -0.32 13.89 -2.44
C GLN A 6 -1.23 12.85 -1.76
N TRP A 7 -0.97 11.56 -1.98
CA TRP A 7 -1.68 10.48 -1.28
C TRP A 7 -1.43 10.50 0.23
N GLN A 8 -0.20 10.74 0.65
CA GLN A 8 0.13 10.88 2.07
C GLN A 8 -0.58 12.06 2.73
N ALA A 9 -0.71 13.19 2.02
CA ALA A 9 -1.46 14.34 2.51
C ALA A 9 -2.95 13.99 2.71
N LEU A 10 -3.56 13.36 1.71
CA LEU A 10 -4.96 12.90 1.77
C LEU A 10 -5.19 11.92 2.93
N ALA A 11 -4.27 10.96 3.11
CA ALA A 11 -4.38 9.99 4.18
C ALA A 11 -4.27 10.61 5.57
N ARG A 12 -3.41 11.62 5.75
CA ARG A 12 -3.33 12.38 7.01
C ARG A 12 -4.59 13.21 7.26
N GLU A 13 -5.10 13.88 6.24
CA GLU A 13 -6.28 14.75 6.35
C GLU A 13 -7.54 13.96 6.73
N HIS A 14 -7.74 12.80 6.08
CA HIS A 14 -8.97 12.01 6.24
C HIS A 14 -8.79 10.74 7.06
N LYS A 15 -7.60 10.48 7.61
CA LYS A 15 -7.24 9.28 8.38
C LYS A 15 -7.55 7.99 7.61
N LEU A 16 -7.03 7.92 6.38
CA LEU A 16 -7.24 6.79 5.49
C LEU A 16 -6.14 5.74 5.65
N ASP A 17 -6.52 4.48 5.54
CA ASP A 17 -5.59 3.36 5.46
C ASP A 17 -5.10 3.19 4.02
N LEU A 18 -3.83 3.48 3.76
CA LEU A 18 -3.21 3.29 2.44
C LEU A 18 -2.51 1.92 2.36
N VAL A 19 -3.25 0.90 1.95
CA VAL A 19 -2.75 -0.48 1.90
C VAL A 19 -2.20 -0.82 0.51
N VAL A 20 -1.01 -1.41 0.47
CA VAL A 20 -0.35 -1.93 -0.72
C VAL A 20 -0.21 -3.45 -0.63
N CYS A 21 -0.58 -4.17 -1.69
CA CYS A 21 -0.43 -5.63 -1.73
C CYS A 21 1.05 -6.04 -1.61
N ILE A 22 1.41 -6.70 -0.50
CA ILE A 22 2.78 -7.12 -0.18
C ILE A 22 3.40 -7.99 -1.26
N ALA A 23 2.65 -8.95 -1.80
CA ALA A 23 3.13 -9.85 -2.83
C ALA A 23 3.47 -9.08 -4.12
N ALA A 24 2.68 -8.08 -4.48
CA ALA A 24 2.90 -7.23 -5.66
C ALA A 24 4.04 -6.23 -5.45
N ALA A 25 4.16 -5.67 -4.24
CA ALA A 25 5.16 -4.67 -3.87
C ALA A 25 6.57 -5.28 -3.85
N VAL A 26 6.76 -6.38 -3.10
CA VAL A 26 8.06 -7.05 -2.96
C VAL A 26 8.59 -7.51 -4.32
N ARG A 27 7.73 -8.08 -5.18
CA ARG A 27 8.13 -8.48 -6.55
C ARG A 27 8.66 -7.32 -7.41
N ARG A 28 8.25 -6.08 -7.09
CA ARG A 28 8.69 -4.85 -7.79
C ARG A 28 9.76 -4.08 -7.02
N GLY A 29 10.27 -4.64 -5.92
CA GLY A 29 11.29 -3.99 -5.09
C GLY A 29 10.76 -2.85 -4.23
N LEU A 30 9.45 -2.77 -4.00
CA LEU A 30 8.85 -1.85 -3.03
C LEU A 30 8.71 -2.59 -1.69
N ILE A 31 9.51 -2.21 -0.68
CA ILE A 31 9.57 -2.90 0.61
C ILE A 31 9.65 -1.88 1.76
N ASN A 32 9.09 -2.25 2.91
CA ASN A 32 9.30 -1.53 4.17
C ASN A 32 10.53 -2.10 4.90
N GLU A 33 10.86 -1.51 6.05
CA GLU A 33 12.00 -1.92 6.88
C GLU A 33 11.91 -3.39 7.34
N HIS A 34 10.71 -3.82 7.77
CA HIS A 34 10.47 -5.20 8.20
C HIS A 34 10.77 -6.22 7.09
N GLU A 35 10.23 -6.01 5.89
CA GLU A 35 10.48 -6.88 4.75
C GLU A 35 11.92 -6.77 4.26
N ALA A 36 12.57 -5.61 4.36
CA ALA A 36 14.00 -5.47 4.07
C ALA A 36 14.84 -6.40 4.96
N GLY A 37 14.54 -6.47 6.26
CA GLY A 37 15.15 -7.43 7.19
C GLY A 37 14.90 -8.88 6.76
N ARG A 38 13.63 -9.23 6.50
CA ARG A 38 13.24 -10.59 6.06
C ARG A 38 13.95 -11.05 4.79
N TYR A 39 14.10 -10.15 3.81
CA TYR A 39 14.72 -10.42 2.51
C TYR A 39 16.21 -10.09 2.45
N LYS A 40 16.84 -9.75 3.58
CA LYS A 40 18.28 -9.40 3.68
C LYS A 40 18.68 -8.29 2.71
N LYS A 41 17.85 -7.24 2.62
CA LYS A 41 18.12 -6.03 1.85
C LYS A 41 18.65 -4.94 2.77
N ALA A 42 19.64 -4.19 2.30
CA ALA A 42 20.25 -3.10 3.07
C ALA A 42 19.38 -1.84 3.14
N HIS A 43 18.39 -1.71 2.25
CA HIS A 43 17.56 -0.51 2.10
C HIS A 43 16.10 -0.88 1.92
N TRP A 44 15.23 0.06 2.27
CA TRP A 44 13.78 0.03 2.04
C TRP A 44 13.34 1.34 1.39
N ASN A 45 12.16 1.33 0.77
CA ASN A 45 11.70 2.44 -0.07
C ASN A 45 10.17 2.61 -0.05
N LEU A 46 9.45 1.95 0.85
CA LEU A 46 8.04 2.22 1.06
C LEU A 46 7.88 3.64 1.62
N ALA A 47 7.06 4.46 0.96
CA ALA A 47 6.72 5.78 1.45
C ALA A 47 5.98 5.70 2.78
N GLU A 48 6.16 6.68 3.65
CA GLU A 48 5.41 6.78 4.90
C GLU A 48 3.88 6.74 4.67
N GLN A 49 3.11 6.39 5.70
CA GLN A 49 1.65 6.25 5.68
C GLN A 49 1.11 5.12 4.78
N PHE A 50 1.94 4.47 3.96
CA PHE A 50 1.58 3.23 3.27
C PHE A 50 1.93 2.01 4.14
N GLU A 51 1.09 1.00 4.08
CA GLU A 51 1.30 -0.29 4.76
C GLU A 51 1.32 -1.45 3.75
N LEU A 52 2.19 -2.43 3.97
CA LEU A 52 2.18 -3.67 3.20
C LEU A 52 1.24 -4.68 3.85
N SER A 53 0.25 -5.16 3.09
CA SER A 53 -0.64 -6.21 3.57
C SER A 53 -1.01 -7.25 2.52
N GLY A 54 -1.58 -8.36 2.98
CA GLY A 54 -2.04 -9.46 2.15
C GLY A 54 -3.35 -9.16 1.42
N LEU A 55 -3.72 -10.01 0.47
CA LEU A 55 -4.98 -9.90 -0.27
C LEU A 55 -6.21 -9.94 0.63
N GLY A 56 -6.11 -10.56 1.81
CA GLY A 56 -7.19 -10.62 2.80
C GLY A 56 -7.69 -9.24 3.24
N GLN A 57 -6.82 -8.22 3.33
CA GLN A 57 -7.24 -6.86 3.67
C GLN A 57 -8.13 -6.23 2.61
N LEU A 58 -7.88 -6.52 1.32
CA LEU A 58 -8.79 -6.09 0.25
C LEU A 58 -10.15 -6.77 0.39
N VAL A 59 -10.17 -8.07 0.67
CA VAL A 59 -11.42 -8.82 0.87
C VAL A 59 -12.20 -8.28 2.05
N GLU A 60 -11.53 -8.01 3.17
CA GLU A 60 -12.15 -7.42 4.36
C GLU A 60 -12.72 -6.02 4.07
N ALA A 61 -11.95 -5.14 3.42
CA ALA A 61 -12.42 -3.82 3.02
C ALA A 61 -13.66 -3.91 2.10
N CYS A 62 -13.69 -4.87 1.18
CA CYS A 62 -14.85 -5.13 0.32
C CYS A 62 -16.08 -5.61 1.11
N ILE A 63 -15.90 -6.38 2.19
CA ILE A 63 -17.00 -6.85 3.05
C ILE A 63 -17.53 -5.71 3.92
N GLN A 64 -16.63 -4.86 4.44
CA GLN A 64 -16.99 -3.76 5.35
C GLN A 64 -17.57 -2.54 4.62
N SER A 65 -17.28 -2.38 3.33
CA SER A 65 -17.71 -1.22 2.55
C SER A 65 -19.04 -1.47 1.85
N ASP A 66 -19.93 -0.49 1.87
CA ASP A 66 -21.15 -0.53 1.05
C ASP A 66 -20.84 -0.56 -0.46
N ARG A 67 -19.73 0.05 -0.87
CA ARG A 67 -19.34 0.22 -2.27
C ARG A 67 -17.84 0.05 -2.43
N VAL A 68 -17.45 -0.52 -3.57
CA VAL A 68 -16.05 -0.65 -3.98
C VAL A 68 -15.90 0.03 -5.33
N VAL A 69 -14.95 0.96 -5.43
CA VAL A 69 -14.64 1.68 -6.67
C VAL A 69 -13.26 1.27 -7.14
N THR A 70 -13.21 0.63 -8.31
CA THR A 70 -11.96 0.15 -8.91
C THR A 70 -11.51 1.08 -10.02
N PHE A 71 -10.25 1.51 -9.94
CA PHE A 71 -9.59 2.30 -10.98
C PHE A 71 -8.56 1.42 -11.73
N GLY A 72 -8.38 1.62 -13.04
CA GLY A 72 -7.29 0.99 -13.80
C GLY A 72 -7.58 -0.39 -14.43
N GLY A 73 -8.79 -0.60 -14.96
CA GLY A 73 -9.23 -1.89 -15.52
C GLY A 73 -8.91 -2.20 -17.00
N ARG A 74 -7.98 -1.50 -17.64
CA ARG A 74 -7.56 -1.81 -19.02
C ARG A 74 -6.06 -1.59 -19.23
N SER A 75 -5.33 -2.68 -19.48
CA SER A 75 -4.22 -2.69 -20.43
C SER A 75 -4.78 -3.09 -21.79
#